data_AF-A0A3D0WBS5-F1
#
_entry.id   AF-A0A3D0WBS5-F1
#
_cell.length_a   1.000
_cell.length_b   1.000
_cell.length_c   1.000
_cell.angle_alpha   90.00
_cell.angle_beta   90.00
_cell.angle_gamma   90.00
#
_symmetry.space_group_name_H-M   'P 1'
#
loop_
_entity.id
_entity.type
_entity.pdbx_description
1 polymer ?
#
loop_
_entity_poly.entity_id
_entity_poly.type
_entity_poly.pdbx_seq_one_letter_code
_entity_poly.pdbx_strand_id
1 'polypeptide(L)'
;MKASRVRTERPELPKRETDLTRTEKLKPLTATPRAGDEVRISRNVLEEVYERLGEAIGAVERGNNRAIGNNRLWGCVEVIFRTGKTPAECAQPN
;
A
#
# COMPACT_ATOMS: atom_id res chain seq x y z
N MET A 1 -23.68 36.65 -25.20
CA MET A 1 -22.43 35.93 -24.89
C MET A 1 -22.59 35.27 -23.52
N LYS A 2 -22.74 33.93 -23.46
CA LYS A 2 -22.84 33.24 -22.16
C LYS A 2 -21.43 33.13 -21.59
N ALA A 3 -21.16 33.86 -20.52
CA ALA A 3 -19.93 33.70 -19.76
C ALA A 3 -19.84 32.24 -19.30
N SER A 4 -18.83 31.52 -19.78
CA SER A 4 -18.44 30.23 -19.22
C SER A 4 -18.01 30.50 -17.78
N ARG A 5 -18.87 30.16 -16.82
CA ARG A 5 -18.50 30.19 -15.40
C ARG A 5 -17.39 29.15 -15.24
N VAL A 6 -16.14 29.61 -15.19
CA VAL A 6 -15.04 28.79 -14.68
C VAL A 6 -15.51 28.31 -13.31
N ARG A 7 -15.76 26.99 -13.18
CA ARG A 7 -16.17 26.39 -11.91
C ARG A 7 -15.07 26.70 -10.90
N THR A 8 -15.36 27.60 -9.97
CA THR A 8 -14.50 27.95 -8.84
C THR A 8 -14.62 26.93 -7.71
N GLU A 9 -15.54 25.97 -7.83
CA GLU A 9 -15.71 24.89 -6.86
C GLU A 9 -14.54 23.90 -6.97
N ARG A 10 -13.76 23.82 -5.90
CA ARG A 10 -12.68 22.83 -5.76
C ARG A 10 -13.30 21.44 -5.83
N PRO A 11 -12.90 20.58 -6.78
CA PRO A 11 -13.40 19.22 -6.81
C PRO A 11 -12.98 18.47 -5.55
N GLU A 12 -13.89 17.67 -4.98
CA GLU A 12 -13.60 16.85 -3.82
C GLU A 12 -12.64 15.74 -4.20
N LEU A 13 -11.50 15.69 -3.51
CA LEU A 13 -10.53 14.62 -3.68
C LEU A 13 -10.96 13.38 -2.89
N PRO A 14 -10.71 12.18 -3.42
CA PRO A 14 -10.94 10.94 -2.67
C PRO A 14 -10.14 10.96 -1.37
N LYS A 15 -10.79 10.55 -0.27
CA LYS A 15 -10.13 10.44 1.03
C LYS A 15 -9.16 9.26 1.01
N ARG A 16 -7.92 9.49 1.41
CA ARG A 16 -6.93 8.43 1.55
C ARG A 16 -7.20 7.63 2.82
N GLU A 17 -7.47 6.34 2.67
CA GLU A 17 -7.61 5.43 3.79
C GLU A 17 -6.30 5.30 4.58
N THR A 18 -6.40 5.18 5.91
CA THR A 18 -5.25 5.07 6.82
C THR A 18 -4.37 3.87 6.46
N ASP A 19 -4.99 2.76 6.08
CA ASP A 19 -4.26 1.56 5.71
C ASP A 19 -3.32 1.80 4.53
N LEU A 20 -3.64 2.68 3.58
CA LEU A 20 -2.77 3.02 2.43
C LEU A 20 -1.50 3.81 2.79
N THR A 21 -1.35 4.23 4.05
CA THR A 21 -0.19 4.97 4.57
C THR A 21 0.64 4.19 5.59
N ARG A 22 0.16 3.03 6.03
CA ARG A 22 0.83 2.27 7.09
C ARG A 22 2.19 1.77 6.61
N THR A 23 3.21 1.92 7.45
CA THR A 23 4.54 1.34 7.21
C THR A 23 4.62 0.02 7.97
N GLU A 24 4.85 -1.10 7.27
CA GLU A 24 5.06 -2.40 7.94
C GLU A 24 6.51 -2.45 8.42
N LYS A 25 6.71 -2.78 9.70
CA LYS A 25 8.03 -2.98 10.28
C LYS A 25 8.16 -4.44 10.68
N LEU A 26 9.03 -5.15 9.98
CA LEU A 26 9.43 -6.50 10.37
C LEU A 26 10.64 -6.42 11.31
N LYS A 27 10.68 -7.28 12.31
CA LYS A 27 11.87 -7.41 13.15
C LYS A 27 13.02 -7.99 12.31
N PRO A 28 14.23 -7.41 12.35
CA PRO A 28 15.36 -7.95 11.61
C PRO A 28 15.72 -9.36 12.12
N LEU A 29 16.17 -10.21 11.20
CA LEU A 29 16.82 -11.48 11.57
C LEU A 29 18.20 -11.14 12.13
N THR A 30 18.52 -11.68 13.31
CA THR A 30 19.78 -11.42 14.02
C THR A 30 20.92 -12.33 13.56
N ALA A 31 20.62 -13.41 12.81
CA ALA A 31 21.60 -14.32 12.23
C ALA A 31 21.55 -14.27 10.71
N THR A 32 22.70 -14.09 10.07
CA THR A 32 22.83 -14.09 8.60
C THR A 32 23.95 -15.05 8.18
N PRO A 33 23.68 -16.36 8.07
CA PRO A 33 24.62 -17.30 7.49
C PRO A 33 24.83 -16.98 6.00
N ARG A 34 26.02 -17.26 5.47
CA ARG A 34 26.34 -17.04 4.06
C ARG A 34 25.81 -18.19 3.21
N ALA A 35 25.58 -17.91 1.92
CA ALA A 35 25.21 -18.95 0.98
C ALA A 35 26.30 -20.04 0.93
N GLY A 36 25.92 -21.29 1.21
CA GLY A 36 26.85 -22.43 1.29
C GLY A 36 27.30 -22.81 2.70
N ASP A 37 26.92 -22.04 3.73
CA ASP A 37 27.21 -22.43 5.11
C ASP A 37 26.32 -23.61 5.54
N GLU A 38 26.92 -24.66 6.10
CA GLU A 38 26.19 -25.67 6.85
C GLU A 38 25.80 -25.08 8.21
N VAL A 39 24.50 -24.79 8.38
CA VAL A 39 23.98 -24.18 9.61
C VAL A 39 23.30 -25.26 10.44
N ARG A 40 23.84 -25.52 11.64
CA ARG A 40 23.13 -26.33 12.65
C ARG A 40 22.23 -25.41 13.47
N ILE A 41 20.93 -25.58 13.28
CA ILE A 41 19.91 -24.75 13.94
C ILE A 41 19.19 -25.64 14.97
N SER A 42 19.00 -25.14 16.19
CA SER A 42 18.12 -25.82 17.15
C SER A 42 16.67 -25.76 16.65
N ARG A 43 15.88 -26.78 16.96
CA ARG A 43 14.48 -26.87 16.50
C ARG A 43 13.66 -25.62 16.86
N ASN A 44 13.82 -25.10 18.07
CA ASN A 44 13.08 -23.92 18.54
C ASN A 44 13.44 -22.67 17.73
N VAL A 45 14.71 -22.51 17.33
CA VAL A 45 15.13 -21.38 16.48
C VAL A 45 14.59 -21.55 15.06
N LEU A 46 14.51 -22.78 14.55
CA LEU A 46 13.88 -23.04 13.26
C LEU A 46 12.39 -22.70 13.27
N GLU A 47 11.67 -23.04 14.33
CA GLU A 47 10.24 -22.68 14.51
C GLU A 47 10.06 -21.15 14.53
N GLU A 48 10.89 -20.41 15.26
CA GLU A 48 10.87 -18.94 15.26
C GLU A 48 11.14 -18.34 13.86
N VAL A 49 12.05 -18.94 13.09
CA VAL A 49 12.32 -18.51 11.70
C VAL A 49 11.08 -18.72 10.82
N TYR A 50 10.37 -19.85 10.95
CA TYR A 50 9.12 -20.08 10.22
C TYR A 50 8.03 -19.07 10.60
N GLU A 51 7.86 -18.78 11.88
CA GLU A 51 6.90 -17.76 12.35
C GLU A 51 7.20 -16.40 11.74
N ARG A 52 8.47 -15.96 11.80
CA ARG A 52 8.92 -14.68 11.23
C ARG A 52 8.77 -14.62 9.72
N LEU A 53 8.98 -15.74 9.00
CA LEU A 53 8.71 -15.83 7.57
C LEU A 53 7.22 -15.67 7.27
N GLY A 54 6.34 -16.25 8.09
CA GLY A 54 4.90 -16.06 8.00
C GLY A 54 4.50 -14.59 8.21
N GLU A 55 5.06 -13.93 9.22
CA GLU A 55 4.86 -12.50 9.46
C GLU A 55 5.32 -11.65 8.26
N ALA A 56 6.47 -12.01 7.68
CA ALA A 56 7.03 -11.32 6.52
C ALA A 56 6.15 -11.45 5.28
N ILE A 57 5.64 -12.65 4.98
CA ILE A 57 4.71 -12.89 3.87
C ILE A 57 3.45 -12.05 4.06
N GLY A 58 2.83 -12.09 5.24
CA GLY A 58 1.64 -11.28 5.52
C GLY A 58 1.90 -9.78 5.39
N ALA A 59 3.09 -9.30 5.79
CA ALA A 59 3.46 -7.90 5.60
C ALA A 59 3.63 -7.52 4.12
N VAL A 60 4.18 -8.42 3.30
CA VAL A 60 4.30 -8.23 1.84
C VAL A 60 2.92 -8.18 1.18
N GLU A 61 2.00 -9.09 1.52
CA GLU A 61 0.63 -9.09 0.99
C GLU A 61 -0.09 -7.78 1.31
N ARG A 62 -0.01 -7.31 2.56
CA ARG A 62 -0.56 -6.01 2.95
C ARG A 62 0.10 -4.86 2.19
N GLY A 63 1.42 -4.94 1.99
CA GLY A 63 2.18 -3.99 1.17
C GLY A 63 1.66 -3.91 -0.27
N ASN A 64 1.43 -5.06 -0.91
CA ASN A 64 0.92 -5.15 -2.27
C ASN A 64 -0.50 -4.58 -2.38
N ASN A 65 -1.39 -4.92 -1.45
CA ASN A 65 -2.75 -4.38 -1.42
C ASN A 65 -2.73 -2.84 -1.31
N ARG A 66 -1.84 -2.27 -0.49
CA ARG A 66 -1.67 -0.81 -0.40
C ARG A 66 -1.13 -0.20 -1.69
N ALA A 67 -0.19 -0.86 -2.36
CA ALA A 67 0.35 -0.37 -3.62
C ALA A 67 -0.76 -0.28 -4.69
N ILE A 68 -1.58 -1.31 -4.80
CA ILE A 68 -2.74 -1.34 -5.71
C ILE A 68 -3.74 -0.24 -5.33
N GLY A 69 -4.09 -0.12 -4.05
CA GLY A 69 -5.00 0.92 -3.56
C GLY A 69 -4.50 2.34 -3.83
N ASN A 70 -3.21 2.60 -3.61
CA ASN A 70 -2.60 3.90 -3.93
C ASN A 70 -2.61 4.19 -5.44
N ASN A 71 -2.33 3.19 -6.29
CA ASN A 71 -2.39 3.38 -7.74
C ASN A 71 -3.81 3.77 -8.19
N ARG A 72 -4.84 3.12 -7.65
CA ARG A 72 -6.24 3.48 -7.93
C ARG A 72 -6.58 4.89 -7.44
N LEU A 73 -6.17 5.23 -6.21
CA LEU A 73 -6.36 6.56 -5.64
C LEU A 73 -5.74 7.65 -6.52
N TRP A 74 -4.49 7.48 -6.92
CA TRP A 74 -3.79 8.46 -7.74
C TRP A 74 -4.36 8.56 -9.16
N GLY A 75 -4.80 7.45 -9.75
CA GLY A 75 -5.53 7.47 -11.03
C GLY A 75 -6.81 8.30 -10.93
N CYS A 76 -7.59 8.15 -9.85
CA CYS A 76 -8.77 8.97 -9.60
C CYS A 76 -8.43 10.47 -9.45
N VAL A 77 -7.39 10.78 -8.68
CA VAL A 77 -6.90 12.15 -8.48
C VAL A 77 -6.47 12.79 -9.80
N GLU A 78 -5.73 12.06 -10.64
CA GLU A 78 -5.29 12.52 -11.96
C GLU A 78 -6.48 12.87 -12.87
N VAL A 79 -7.49 11.99 -12.93
CA VAL A 79 -8.69 12.22 -13.75
C VAL A 79 -9.47 13.45 -13.25
N ILE A 80 -9.58 13.64 -11.93
CA ILE A 80 -10.21 14.82 -11.34
C ILE A 80 -9.45 16.09 -11.73
N PHE A 81 -8.13 16.11 -11.63
CA PHE A 81 -7.34 17.27 -12.02
C PHE A 81 -7.43 17.56 -13.52
N ARG A 82 -7.51 16.53 -14.37
CA ARG A 82 -7.62 16.69 -15.82
C ARG A 82 -9.00 17.14 -16.28
N THR A 83 -10.07 16.65 -15.64
CA THR A 83 -11.45 16.81 -16.15
C THR A 83 -12.33 17.71 -15.27
N GLY A 84 -11.89 18.01 -14.04
CA GLY A 84 -12.68 18.72 -13.04
C GLY A 84 -13.90 17.94 -12.54
N LYS A 85 -14.01 16.64 -12.83
CA LYS A 85 -15.12 15.78 -12.45
C LYS A 85 -14.63 14.51 -11.75
N THR A 86 -15.33 14.11 -10.70
CA THR A 86 -15.12 12.83 -10.03
C THR A 86 -15.77 11.70 -10.83
N PRO A 87 -15.00 10.71 -11.33
CA PRO A 87 -15.57 9.53 -11.98
C PRO A 87 -16.41 8.70 -11.00
N ALA A 88 -17.42 7.99 -11.51
CA ALA A 88 -18.32 7.20 -10.66
C ALA A 88 -17.56 6.10 -9.89
N GLU A 89 -16.56 5.50 -10.51
CA GLU A 89 -15.69 4.47 -9.91
C GLU A 89 -14.77 4.99 -8.79
N CYS A 90 -14.68 6.31 -8.64
CA CYS A 90 -13.84 7.03 -7.67
C CYS A 90 -14.66 7.71 -6.56
N ALA A 91 -16.00 7.68 -6.65
CA ALA A 91 -16.90 8.40 -5.75
C ALA A 91 -17.21 7.64 -4.45
N GLN A 92 -16.77 6.39 -4.32
CA GLN A 92 -17.01 5.55 -3.15
C GLN A 92 -15.68 5.08 -2.56
N PRO A 93 -15.45 5.21 -1.24
CA PRO A 93 -14.41 4.45 -0.57
C PRO A 93 -14.77 2.96 -0.67
N ASN A 94 -13.78 2.10 -0.95
CA ASN A 94 -13.98 0.66 -0.83
C ASN A 94 -13.89 0.24 0.65
#